data_AF-A0A932DGY4-F1
#
_entry.id   AF-A0A932DGY4-F1
#
_cell.length_a   1.000
_cell.length_b   1.000
_cell.length_c   1.000
_cell.angle_alpha   90.00
_cell.angle_beta   90.00
_cell.angle_gamma   90.00
#
_symmetry.space_group_name_H-M   'P 1'
#
loop_
_entity.id
_entity.type
_entity.pdbx_description
1 polymer ?
#
loop_
_entity_poly.entity_id
_entity_poly.type
_entity_poly.pdbx_seq_one_letter_code
_entity_poly.pdbx_strand_id
1 'polypeptide(L)'
;MANETLTQPAPTLPRTQARPWTFLLLVLGLAVVYVYGWKVTQINLGELVTKAHLVRPLVRDLIRPDLLTWRQRTQALSVPFSFTREGAPAPLPVPPAGPRLRLSSSVASPGQPLVVRGEGFTPNRPGVLIWQDQSGASAKAKEFRTDSQGAFTVDLAVPSLIGEHHHLIAEVTLEGRLLRPSTALTLVFGRLVETVFLALMGTTIAVILAVPLSFLGAKNLMARSPVGTTVYYIVRTVFNITRSIEPLIMATVFAVWVGIGPFAGVLALALHSVASLGKLYSEQIESIDPGPIEAITATGASPLQ
;
A
#
# COMPACT_ATOMS: atom_id res chain seq x y z
N MET A 1 6.03 -32.87 -79.51
CA MET A 1 7.11 -31.86 -79.51
C MET A 1 7.01 -31.09 -78.21
N ALA A 2 7.91 -31.41 -77.28
CA ALA A 2 7.96 -30.86 -75.93
C ALA A 2 8.49 -29.43 -75.95
N ASN A 3 7.88 -28.54 -75.17
CA ASN A 3 8.40 -27.20 -74.90
C ASN A 3 8.72 -27.13 -73.40
N GLU A 4 9.97 -27.43 -73.06
CA GLU A 4 10.50 -27.32 -71.70
C GLU A 4 10.85 -25.85 -71.45
N THR A 5 9.99 -25.16 -70.71
CA THR A 5 10.28 -23.82 -70.19
C THR A 5 11.29 -23.95 -69.05
N LEU A 6 12.54 -23.62 -69.35
CA LEU A 6 13.68 -23.59 -68.44
C LEU A 6 13.38 -22.75 -67.19
N THR A 7 13.31 -23.40 -66.03
CA THR A 7 13.35 -22.78 -64.71
C THR A 7 14.75 -22.21 -64.47
N GLN A 8 14.89 -20.88 -64.50
CA GLN A 8 16.12 -20.22 -64.02
C GLN A 8 16.25 -20.43 -62.50
N PRO A 9 17.43 -20.85 -61.98
CA PRO A 9 17.67 -20.91 -60.55
C PRO A 9 17.75 -19.49 -59.97
N ALA A 10 17.10 -19.29 -58.81
CA ALA A 10 17.08 -18.01 -58.11
C ALA A 10 18.50 -17.51 -57.74
N PRO A 11 18.77 -16.19 -57.77
CA PRO A 11 20.07 -15.65 -57.41
C PRO A 11 20.41 -15.94 -55.95
N THR A 12 21.47 -16.72 -55.72
CA THR A 12 22.00 -16.99 -54.39
C THR A 12 22.66 -15.72 -53.85
N LEU A 13 22.02 -15.07 -52.87
CA LEU A 13 22.64 -13.95 -52.15
C LEU A 13 23.97 -14.40 -51.51
N PRO A 14 25.04 -13.60 -51.59
CA PRO A 14 26.31 -13.93 -50.95
C PRO A 14 26.09 -13.98 -49.43
N ARG A 15 26.26 -15.16 -48.83
CA ARG A 15 26.34 -15.30 -47.38
C ARG A 15 27.62 -14.62 -46.93
N THR A 16 27.53 -13.41 -46.39
CA THR A 16 28.63 -12.75 -45.66
C THR A 16 28.95 -13.60 -44.43
N GLN A 17 29.88 -14.55 -44.60
CA GLN A 17 30.39 -15.38 -43.52
C GLN A 17 31.24 -14.48 -42.63
N ALA A 18 30.65 -13.96 -41.54
CA ALA A 18 31.38 -13.26 -40.51
C ALA A 18 32.59 -14.11 -40.10
N ARG A 19 33.79 -13.53 -40.18
CA ARG A 19 35.03 -14.25 -39.87
C ARG A 19 34.97 -14.73 -38.41
N PRO A 20 35.42 -15.95 -38.10
CA PRO A 20 35.25 -16.54 -36.76
C PRO A 20 35.89 -15.69 -35.65
N TRP A 21 36.96 -14.95 -35.95
CA TRP A 21 37.63 -14.06 -34.99
C TRP A 21 36.80 -12.80 -34.63
N THR A 22 36.03 -12.24 -35.56
CA THR A 22 35.14 -11.10 -35.28
C THR A 22 34.05 -11.47 -34.28
N PHE A 23 33.52 -12.69 -34.39
CA PHE A 23 32.57 -13.22 -33.42
C PHE A 23 33.22 -13.40 -32.04
N LEU A 24 34.44 -13.95 -31.98
CA LEU A 24 35.17 -14.11 -30.72
C LEU A 24 35.47 -12.77 -30.04
N LEU A 25 35.85 -11.73 -30.80
CA LEU A 25 36.07 -10.38 -30.25
C LEU A 25 34.79 -9.74 -29.72
N LEU A 26 33.66 -9.93 -30.41
CA LEU A 26 32.36 -9.45 -29.93
C LEU A 26 31.94 -10.15 -28.64
N VAL A 27 32.13 -11.47 -28.56
CA VAL A 27 31.83 -12.25 -27.34
C VAL A 27 32.75 -11.82 -26.19
N LEU A 28 34.04 -11.62 -26.45
CA LEU A 28 34.99 -11.13 -25.45
C LEU A 28 34.62 -9.73 -24.98
N GLY A 29 34.29 -8.82 -25.89
CA GLY A 29 33.84 -7.47 -25.56
C GLY A 29 32.56 -7.48 -24.71
N LEU A 30 31.58 -8.31 -25.08
CA LEU A 30 30.37 -8.50 -24.30
C LEU A 30 30.68 -9.07 -22.91
N ALA A 31 31.58 -10.05 -22.81
CA ALA A 31 32.00 -10.62 -21.53
C ALA A 31 32.68 -9.57 -20.64
N VAL A 32 33.54 -8.71 -21.20
CA VAL A 32 34.14 -7.59 -20.46
C VAL A 32 33.08 -6.62 -19.96
N VAL A 33 32.12 -6.25 -20.80
CA VAL A 33 30.99 -5.39 -20.39
C VAL A 33 30.17 -6.06 -19.27
N TYR A 34 29.93 -7.37 -19.35
CA TYR A 34 29.14 -8.11 -18.35
C TYR A 34 29.90 -8.24 -17.03
N VAL A 35 31.19 -8.53 -17.06
CA VAL A 35 32.07 -8.59 -15.88
C VAL A 35 32.19 -7.21 -15.23
N TYR A 36 32.36 -6.16 -16.04
CA TYR A 36 32.38 -4.79 -15.55
C TYR A 36 31.02 -4.42 -14.93
N GLY A 37 29.92 -4.78 -15.60
CA GLY A 37 28.57 -4.63 -15.09
C GLY A 37 28.38 -5.30 -13.74
N TRP A 38 28.82 -6.56 -13.59
CA TRP A 38 28.76 -7.31 -12.33
C TRP A 38 29.50 -6.62 -11.18
N LYS A 39 30.66 -6.02 -11.47
CA LYS A 39 31.43 -5.25 -10.49
C LYS A 39 30.72 -3.95 -10.10
N VAL A 40 30.15 -3.23 -11.07
CA VAL A 40 29.42 -1.98 -10.83
C VAL A 40 28.12 -2.23 -10.05
N THR A 41 27.42 -3.32 -10.34
CA THR A 41 26.18 -3.70 -9.65
C THR A 41 26.41 -4.41 -8.32
N GLN A 42 27.68 -4.68 -7.97
CA GLN A 42 28.08 -5.30 -6.70
C GLN A 42 27.31 -6.59 -6.37
N ILE A 43 27.04 -7.42 -7.37
CA ILE A 43 26.23 -8.63 -7.18
C ILE A 43 27.00 -9.63 -6.31
N ASN A 44 26.47 -9.91 -5.12
CA ASN A 44 27.03 -10.85 -4.16
C ASN A 44 26.04 -12.00 -3.87
N LEU A 45 26.19 -13.12 -4.57
CA LEU A 45 25.33 -14.30 -4.40
C LEU A 45 25.56 -15.01 -3.05
N GLY A 46 26.75 -14.88 -2.45
CA GLY A 46 27.06 -15.47 -1.15
C GLY A 46 26.27 -14.79 -0.03
N GLU A 47 26.17 -13.46 -0.05
CA GLU A 47 25.35 -12.71 0.90
C GLU A 47 23.87 -13.09 0.84
N LEU A 48 23.34 -13.41 -0.34
CA LEU A 48 21.95 -13.82 -0.52
C LEU A 48 21.62 -15.08 0.32
N VAL A 49 22.51 -16.06 0.30
CA VAL A 49 22.35 -17.32 1.05
C VAL A 49 22.60 -17.09 2.54
N THR A 50 23.67 -16.38 2.89
CA THR A 50 24.03 -16.13 4.29
C THR A 50 22.97 -15.30 5.00
N LYS A 51 22.37 -14.30 4.34
CA LYS A 51 21.30 -13.44 4.87
C LYS A 51 19.89 -14.00 4.68
N ALA A 52 19.73 -15.16 4.04
CA ALA A 52 18.41 -15.76 3.78
C ALA A 52 17.61 -16.02 5.08
N HIS A 53 18.29 -16.28 6.19
CA HIS A 53 17.66 -16.48 7.50
C HIS A 53 16.93 -15.22 8.01
N LEU A 54 17.34 -14.02 7.59
CA LEU A 54 16.69 -12.76 7.96
C LEU A 54 15.35 -12.57 7.23
N VAL A 55 15.25 -13.11 6.01
CA VAL A 55 14.08 -12.96 5.13
C VAL A 55 13.07 -14.09 5.33
N ARG A 56 13.53 -15.26 5.79
CA ARG A 56 12.70 -16.46 6.01
C ARG A 56 11.47 -16.21 6.91
N PRO A 57 11.54 -15.43 8.02
CA PRO A 57 10.38 -15.10 8.83
C PRO A 57 9.39 -14.22 8.05
N LEU A 58 9.86 -13.18 7.36
CA LEU A 58 9.00 -12.30 6.56
C LEU A 58 8.28 -13.07 5.45
N VAL A 59 8.98 -13.96 4.75
CA VAL A 59 8.37 -14.80 3.70
C VAL A 59 7.34 -15.75 4.30
N ARG A 60 7.63 -16.35 5.45
CA ARG A 60 6.69 -17.22 6.16
C ARG A 60 5.43 -16.47 6.58
N ASP A 61 5.58 -15.26 7.12
CA ASP A 61 4.47 -14.41 7.57
C ASP A 61 3.65 -13.89 6.37
N LEU A 62 4.29 -13.66 5.22
CA LEU A 62 3.60 -13.32 3.97
C LEU A 62 2.77 -14.48 3.41
N ILE A 63 3.28 -15.72 3.53
CA ILE A 63 2.60 -16.93 3.04
C ILE A 63 1.44 -17.34 3.95
N ARG A 64 1.55 -17.08 5.27
CA ARG A 64 0.50 -17.37 6.25
C ARG A 64 0.12 -16.12 7.02
N PRO A 65 -0.61 -15.18 6.39
CA PRO A 65 -1.03 -13.98 7.06
C PRO A 65 -2.07 -14.31 8.14
N ASP A 66 -1.92 -13.72 9.32
CA ASP A 66 -2.95 -13.73 10.35
C ASP A 66 -4.09 -12.81 9.92
N LEU A 67 -5.04 -13.36 9.17
CA LEU A 67 -6.21 -12.63 8.65
C LEU A 67 -7.25 -12.35 9.74
N LEU A 68 -7.42 -13.30 10.66
CA LEU A 68 -8.41 -13.26 11.73
C LEU A 68 -7.68 -13.43 13.06
N THR A 69 -7.80 -12.41 13.92
CA THR A 69 -7.25 -12.48 15.27
C THR A 69 -8.38 -12.65 16.28
N TRP A 70 -8.11 -13.46 17.31
CA TRP A 70 -9.02 -13.62 18.43
C TRP A 70 -8.81 -12.47 19.40
N ARG A 71 -9.77 -11.55 19.47
CA ARG A 71 -9.73 -10.54 20.53
C ARG A 71 -10.27 -11.17 21.81
N GLN A 72 -9.42 -11.22 22.83
CA GLN A 72 -9.89 -11.52 24.17
C GLN A 72 -10.79 -10.36 24.62
N ARG A 73 -12.04 -10.66 24.96
CA ARG A 73 -12.92 -9.66 25.58
C ARG A 73 -12.40 -9.46 27.01
N THR A 74 -11.98 -8.25 27.37
CA THR A 74 -11.52 -7.96 28.72
C THR A 74 -12.50 -7.05 29.44
N GLN A 75 -12.67 -7.30 30.74
CA GLN A 75 -13.41 -6.42 31.65
C GLN A 75 -12.36 -5.63 32.42
N ALA A 76 -12.10 -4.40 31.97
CA ALA A 76 -11.17 -3.49 32.61
C ALA A 76 -11.95 -2.48 33.47
N LEU A 77 -11.55 -2.33 34.74
CA LEU A 77 -12.06 -1.30 35.63
C LEU A 77 -10.89 -0.51 36.20
N SER A 78 -10.90 0.81 36.00
CA SER A 78 -9.86 1.73 36.47
C SER A 78 -10.30 2.41 37.76
N VAL A 79 -9.42 2.45 38.76
CA VAL A 79 -9.60 3.26 39.97
C VAL A 79 -8.46 4.27 40.06
N PRO A 80 -8.75 5.56 40.26
CA PRO A 80 -7.72 6.57 40.38
C PRO A 80 -7.00 6.43 41.73
N PHE A 81 -5.71 6.71 41.72
CA PHE A 81 -4.79 6.61 42.84
C PHE A 81 -3.79 7.78 42.79
N SER A 82 -3.39 8.33 43.93
CA SER A 82 -2.37 9.38 44.00
C SER A 82 -1.28 9.03 45.02
N PHE A 83 -0.07 9.51 44.81
CA PHE A 83 1.00 9.42 45.81
C PHE A 83 0.89 10.50 46.89
N THR A 84 0.17 11.59 46.61
CA THR A 84 0.05 12.78 47.46
C THR A 84 -1.40 13.00 47.92
N ARG A 85 -1.56 13.53 49.14
CA ARG A 85 -2.88 13.88 49.69
C ARG A 85 -3.46 15.14 49.02
N GLU A 86 -2.59 16.06 48.62
CA GLU A 86 -2.88 17.21 47.75
C GLU A 86 -3.05 16.70 46.31
N GLY A 87 -4.29 16.49 45.86
CA GLY A 87 -4.58 15.83 44.57
C GLY A 87 -5.25 14.47 44.69
N ALA A 88 -5.71 14.09 45.89
CA ALA A 88 -6.47 12.87 46.09
C ALA A 88 -7.71 12.85 45.18
N PRO A 89 -7.88 11.81 44.34
CA PRO A 89 -9.01 11.74 43.44
C PRO A 89 -10.31 11.58 44.23
N ALA A 90 -11.36 12.28 43.78
CA ALA A 90 -12.69 12.18 44.39
C ALA A 90 -13.18 10.72 44.37
N PRO A 91 -13.85 10.24 45.43
CA PRO A 91 -14.40 8.89 45.47
C PRO A 91 -15.34 8.67 44.27
N LEU A 92 -15.08 7.62 43.49
CA LEU A 92 -15.95 7.28 42.36
C LEU A 92 -17.36 6.92 42.88
N PRO A 93 -18.43 7.43 42.24
CA PRO A 93 -19.79 7.01 42.55
C PRO A 93 -19.91 5.48 42.43
N VAL A 94 -20.45 4.81 43.45
CA VAL A 94 -20.59 3.36 43.46
C VAL A 94 -21.70 2.97 42.47
N PRO A 95 -21.40 2.21 41.39
CA PRO A 95 -22.44 1.80 40.46
C PRO A 95 -23.44 0.86 41.15
N PRO A 96 -24.76 1.01 40.93
CA PRO A 96 -25.78 0.19 41.58
C PRO A 96 -25.71 -1.29 41.20
N ALA A 97 -25.19 -1.63 40.01
CA ALA A 97 -24.92 -2.99 39.56
C ALA A 97 -23.66 -3.04 38.68
N GLY A 98 -22.88 -4.12 38.75
CA GLY A 98 -21.68 -4.35 37.93
C GLY A 98 -20.38 -4.57 38.72
N PRO A 99 -19.24 -4.71 38.03
CA PRO A 99 -17.93 -4.89 38.67
C PRO A 99 -17.53 -3.65 39.47
N ARG A 100 -16.89 -3.86 40.62
CA ARG A 100 -16.42 -2.82 41.54
C ARG A 100 -14.98 -3.12 41.93
N LEU A 101 -14.16 -2.09 41.98
CA LEU A 101 -12.78 -2.17 42.47
C LEU A 101 -12.64 -1.13 43.56
N ARG A 102 -12.13 -1.56 44.72
CA ARG A 102 -11.93 -0.73 45.91
C ARG A 102 -10.50 -0.89 46.39
N LEU A 103 -9.87 0.23 46.71
CA LEU A 103 -8.55 0.29 47.33
C LEU A 103 -8.71 0.52 48.82
N SER A 104 -7.82 -0.04 49.65
CA SER A 104 -7.76 0.29 51.08
C SER A 104 -7.47 1.78 51.32
N SER A 105 -6.71 2.40 50.41
CA SER A 105 -6.48 3.84 50.37
C SER A 105 -6.34 4.32 48.93
N SER A 106 -6.93 5.47 48.59
CA SER A 106 -6.69 6.14 47.30
C SER A 106 -5.38 6.91 47.26
N VAL A 107 -4.69 7.01 48.41
CA VAL A 107 -3.39 7.67 48.57
C VAL A 107 -2.43 6.81 49.38
N ALA A 108 -1.27 6.45 48.82
CA ALA A 108 -0.23 5.73 49.55
C ALA A 108 1.16 6.02 48.99
N SER A 109 2.18 6.01 49.85
CA SER A 109 3.59 6.24 49.45
C SER A 109 4.22 4.99 48.82
N PRO A 110 5.24 5.13 47.95
CA PRO A 110 5.95 3.99 47.38
C PRO A 110 6.44 3.02 48.46
N GLY A 111 6.24 1.72 48.25
CA GLY A 111 6.64 0.64 49.17
C GLY A 111 5.61 0.30 50.26
N GLN A 112 4.56 1.10 50.46
CA GLN A 112 3.48 0.73 51.39
C GLN A 112 2.60 -0.39 50.81
N PRO A 113 2.11 -1.33 51.64
CA PRO A 113 1.16 -2.34 51.19
C PRO A 113 -0.22 -1.70 50.96
N LEU A 114 -0.75 -1.92 49.77
CA LEU A 114 -2.07 -1.49 49.34
C LEU A 114 -2.94 -2.72 49.11
N VAL A 115 -4.08 -2.80 49.81
CA VAL A 115 -5.04 -3.90 49.64
C VAL A 115 -6.02 -3.49 48.53
N VAL A 116 -6.12 -4.33 47.51
CA VAL A 116 -7.02 -4.13 46.37
C VAL A 116 -8.10 -5.19 46.43
N ARG A 117 -9.36 -4.75 46.52
CA ARG A 117 -10.54 -5.62 46.53
C ARG A 117 -11.35 -5.40 45.27
N GLY A 118 -11.58 -6.46 44.52
CA GLY A 118 -12.53 -6.47 43.40
C GLY A 118 -13.75 -7.31 43.73
N GLU A 119 -14.93 -6.85 43.33
CA GLU A 119 -16.22 -7.53 43.50
C GLU A 119 -17.01 -7.45 42.20
N GLY A 120 -17.87 -8.44 41.90
CA GLY A 120 -18.73 -8.41 40.70
C GLY A 120 -17.99 -8.59 39.36
N PHE A 121 -16.75 -9.09 39.39
CA PHE A 121 -16.06 -9.56 38.19
C PHE A 121 -16.58 -10.94 37.77
N THR A 122 -16.18 -11.40 36.58
CA THR A 122 -16.60 -12.74 36.13
C THR A 122 -15.96 -13.83 37.00
N PRO A 123 -16.73 -14.81 37.53
CA PRO A 123 -16.21 -15.85 38.42
C PRO A 123 -15.16 -16.78 37.81
N ASN A 124 -14.22 -17.26 38.64
CA ASN A 124 -13.18 -18.24 38.30
C ASN A 124 -12.26 -17.85 37.13
N ARG A 125 -11.97 -16.56 36.95
CA ARG A 125 -11.17 -16.02 35.84
C ARG A 125 -9.82 -15.50 36.27
N PRO A 126 -8.76 -15.71 35.47
CA PRO A 126 -7.50 -15.00 35.65
C PRO A 126 -7.66 -13.53 35.26
N GLY A 127 -7.03 -12.65 36.03
CA GLY A 127 -6.95 -11.23 35.80
C GLY A 127 -5.57 -10.68 36.12
N VAL A 128 -5.30 -9.47 35.66
CA VAL A 128 -4.03 -8.77 35.88
C VAL A 128 -4.33 -7.38 36.40
N LEU A 129 -3.60 -6.97 37.43
CA LEU A 129 -3.55 -5.59 37.90
C LEU A 129 -2.44 -4.87 37.17
N ILE A 130 -2.77 -3.71 36.59
CA ILE A 130 -1.87 -2.88 35.80
C ILE A 130 -1.85 -1.49 36.41
N TRP A 131 -0.67 -0.98 36.69
CA TRP A 131 -0.47 0.44 36.99
C TRP A 131 -0.36 1.21 35.69
N GLN A 132 -1.06 2.33 35.58
CA GLN A 132 -0.94 3.24 34.46
C GLN A 132 -0.64 4.65 34.97
N ASP A 133 0.37 5.29 34.41
CA ASP A 133 0.72 6.66 34.74
C ASP A 133 -0.06 7.68 33.89
N GLN A 134 0.12 8.98 34.19
CA GLN A 134 -0.48 10.10 33.46
C GLN A 134 -0.01 10.25 32.00
N SER A 135 1.13 9.65 31.62
CA SER A 135 1.65 9.64 30.25
C SER A 135 1.08 8.48 29.41
N GLY A 136 0.36 7.55 30.06
CA GLY A 136 -0.19 6.35 29.46
C GLY A 136 0.74 5.14 29.54
N ALA A 137 1.93 5.26 30.13
CA ALA A 137 2.83 4.12 30.32
C ALA A 137 2.22 3.15 31.34
N SER A 138 2.30 1.85 31.06
CA SER A 138 1.68 0.80 31.88
C SER A 138 2.72 -0.17 32.42
N ALA A 139 2.62 -0.48 33.71
CA ALA A 139 3.45 -1.46 34.40
C ALA A 139 2.57 -2.57 34.99
N LYS A 140 2.88 -3.83 34.66
CA LYS A 140 2.18 -4.99 35.22
C LYS A 140 2.46 -5.09 36.72
N ALA A 141 1.42 -5.06 37.55
CA ALA A 141 1.53 -5.06 39.00
C ALA A 141 1.55 -6.50 39.56
N LYS A 142 0.43 -7.22 39.42
CA LYS A 142 0.27 -8.58 39.94
C LYS A 142 -0.87 -9.30 39.25
N GLU A 143 -0.72 -10.60 39.07
CA GLU A 143 -1.80 -11.46 38.57
C GLU A 143 -2.71 -11.89 39.72
N PHE A 144 -4.00 -12.07 39.43
CA PHE A 144 -4.98 -12.55 40.38
C PHE A 144 -5.96 -13.51 39.71
N ARG A 145 -6.72 -14.24 40.52
CA ARG A 145 -7.79 -15.10 40.05
C ARG A 145 -9.05 -14.78 40.84
N THR A 146 -10.16 -14.54 40.16
CA THR A 146 -11.45 -14.33 40.81
C THR A 146 -11.98 -15.64 41.38
N ASP A 147 -12.68 -15.56 42.50
CA ASP A 147 -13.34 -16.71 43.13
C ASP A 147 -14.67 -17.08 42.43
N SER A 148 -15.44 -18.00 43.03
CA SER A 148 -16.74 -18.45 42.53
C SER A 148 -17.84 -17.37 42.59
N GLN A 149 -17.64 -16.32 43.37
CA GLN A 149 -18.53 -15.16 43.50
C GLN A 149 -18.04 -13.97 42.65
N GLY A 150 -16.91 -14.10 41.94
CA GLY A 150 -16.34 -13.03 41.14
C GLY A 150 -15.60 -11.97 41.95
N ALA A 151 -15.20 -12.29 43.19
CA ALA A 151 -14.41 -11.42 44.04
C ALA A 151 -12.93 -11.80 44.06
N PHE A 152 -12.07 -10.84 44.42
CA PHE A 152 -10.66 -11.07 44.69
C PHE A 152 -10.14 -10.05 45.72
N THR A 153 -9.12 -10.45 46.48
CA THR A 153 -8.37 -9.54 47.37
C THR A 153 -6.89 -9.80 47.17
N VAL A 154 -6.12 -8.75 46.90
CA VAL A 154 -4.69 -8.85 46.63
C VAL A 154 -3.94 -7.72 47.33
N ASP A 155 -2.88 -8.07 48.02
CA ASP A 155 -1.92 -7.12 48.56
C ASP A 155 -0.85 -6.79 47.50
N LEU A 156 -0.67 -5.49 47.28
CA LEU A 156 0.22 -4.90 46.30
C LEU A 156 1.16 -3.91 47.00
N ALA A 157 2.47 -4.02 46.76
CA ALA A 157 3.38 -2.94 47.12
C ALA A 157 3.21 -1.81 46.10
N VAL A 158 3.03 -0.57 46.58
CA VAL A 158 2.94 0.58 45.68
C VAL A 158 4.30 0.79 45.01
N PRO A 159 4.41 0.74 43.67
CA PRO A 159 5.67 0.91 42.96
C PRO A 159 6.15 2.37 42.99
N SER A 160 7.45 2.59 42.82
CA SER A 160 8.00 3.93 42.57
C SER A 160 7.81 4.30 41.10
N LEU A 161 6.73 5.03 40.79
CA LEU A 161 6.38 5.49 39.44
C LEU A 161 6.58 7.01 39.31
N ILE A 162 6.75 7.49 38.07
CA ILE A 162 6.96 8.91 37.76
C ILE A 162 5.59 9.62 37.64
N GLY A 163 5.41 10.74 38.34
CA GLY A 163 4.17 11.53 38.35
C GLY A 163 3.37 11.37 39.65
N GLU A 164 2.41 12.26 39.89
CA GLU A 164 1.61 12.26 41.14
C GLU A 164 0.31 11.46 41.03
N HIS A 165 -0.32 11.48 39.85
CA HIS A 165 -1.62 10.85 39.60
C HIS A 165 -1.44 9.58 38.76
N HIS A 166 -2.01 8.48 39.24
CA HIS A 166 -1.93 7.16 38.61
C HIS A 166 -3.28 6.49 38.61
N HIS A 167 -3.46 5.51 37.72
CA HIS A 167 -4.63 4.66 37.71
C HIS A 167 -4.20 3.22 37.97
N LEU A 168 -4.91 2.55 38.88
CA LEU A 168 -4.85 1.10 38.99
C LEU A 168 -5.98 0.51 38.15
N ILE A 169 -5.62 -0.31 37.17
CA ILE A 169 -6.56 -0.99 36.27
C ILE A 169 -6.59 -2.46 36.65
N ALA A 170 -7.77 -2.96 37.00
CA ALA A 170 -8.02 -4.39 37.10
C ALA A 170 -8.62 -4.89 35.79
N GLU A 171 -7.88 -5.73 35.07
CA GLU A 171 -8.31 -6.32 33.80
C GLU A 171 -8.55 -7.82 33.97
N VAL A 172 -9.80 -8.27 33.74
CA VAL A 172 -10.16 -9.69 33.75
C VAL A 172 -10.43 -10.17 32.34
N THR A 173 -9.80 -11.28 31.95
CA THR A 173 -9.97 -11.87 30.62
C THR A 173 -11.25 -12.73 30.58
N LEU A 174 -12.16 -12.39 29.68
CA LEU A 174 -13.41 -13.11 29.42
C LEU A 174 -13.21 -14.13 28.29
N GLU A 175 -13.91 -15.26 28.37
CA GLU A 175 -13.83 -16.37 27.38
C GLU A 175 -14.38 -16.04 26.00
N GLY A 176 -15.01 -14.87 25.84
CA GLY A 176 -15.49 -14.39 24.55
C GLY A 176 -14.33 -14.06 23.63
N ARG A 177 -13.92 -15.02 22.79
CA ARG A 177 -13.04 -14.77 21.66
C ARG A 177 -13.89 -14.29 20.48
N LEU A 178 -13.98 -12.98 20.32
CA LEU A 178 -14.61 -12.41 19.13
C LEU A 178 -13.60 -12.49 17.98
N LEU A 179 -14.01 -13.12 16.88
CA LEU A 179 -13.29 -13.03 15.61
C LEU A 179 -13.33 -11.57 15.14
N ARG A 180 -12.17 -10.96 14.96
CA ARG A 180 -12.03 -9.68 14.29
C ARG A 180 -11.03 -9.80 13.15
N PRO A 181 -11.24 -9.05 12.04
CA PRO A 181 -10.20 -8.88 11.03
C PRO A 181 -8.97 -8.28 11.71
N SER A 182 -7.79 -8.80 11.37
CA SER A 182 -6.56 -8.24 11.89
C SER A 182 -6.38 -6.79 11.45
N THR A 183 -5.62 -6.01 12.22
CA THR A 183 -5.26 -4.64 11.83
C THR A 183 -4.56 -4.62 10.47
N ALA A 184 -3.72 -5.62 10.21
CA ALA A 184 -3.05 -5.81 8.93
C ALA A 184 -4.06 -6.03 7.79
N LEU A 185 -5.04 -6.92 7.96
CA LEU A 185 -6.08 -7.16 6.96
C LEU A 185 -6.87 -5.89 6.66
N THR A 186 -7.27 -5.16 7.69
CA THR A 186 -8.06 -3.93 7.53
C THR A 186 -7.26 -2.84 6.81
N LEU A 187 -5.98 -2.69 7.16
CA LEU A 187 -5.07 -1.74 6.52
C LEU A 187 -4.84 -2.10 5.05
N VAL A 188 -4.46 -3.35 4.77
CA VAL A 188 -4.18 -3.82 3.40
C VAL A 188 -5.42 -3.71 2.54
N PHE A 189 -6.58 -4.12 3.03
CA PHE A 189 -7.84 -3.95 2.30
C PHE A 189 -8.12 -2.48 1.96
N GLY A 190 -7.89 -1.57 2.92
CA GLY A 190 -7.97 -0.13 2.67
C GLY A 190 -7.03 0.34 1.55
N ARG A 191 -5.78 -0.11 1.54
CA ARG A 191 -4.79 0.24 0.49
C ARG A 191 -5.11 -0.39 -0.87
N LEU A 192 -5.71 -1.58 -0.88
CA LEU A 192 -6.18 -2.20 -2.12
C LEU A 192 -7.30 -1.38 -2.75
N VAL A 193 -8.30 -1.00 -1.94
CA VAL A 193 -9.41 -0.16 -2.38
C VAL A 193 -8.90 1.20 -2.86
N GLU A 194 -7.97 1.81 -2.13
CA GLU A 194 -7.30 3.04 -2.55
C GLU A 194 -6.64 2.87 -3.93
N THR A 195 -5.84 1.82 -4.14
CA THR A 195 -5.19 1.54 -5.43
C THR A 195 -6.19 1.42 -6.59
N VAL A 196 -7.32 0.75 -6.36
CA VAL A 196 -8.40 0.64 -7.36
C VAL A 196 -8.96 2.01 -7.71
N PHE A 197 -9.22 2.87 -6.72
CA PHE A 197 -9.69 4.23 -6.96
C PHE A 197 -8.66 5.09 -7.67
N LEU A 198 -7.37 4.98 -7.34
CA LEU A 198 -6.31 5.72 -8.04
C LEU A 198 -6.24 5.32 -9.51
N ALA A 199 -6.29 4.01 -9.79
CA ALA A 199 -6.33 3.50 -11.16
C ALA A 199 -7.56 4.00 -11.91
N LEU A 200 -8.76 3.86 -11.32
CA LEU A 200 -10.02 4.28 -11.92
C LEU A 200 -10.04 5.78 -12.23
N MET A 201 -9.61 6.63 -11.28
CA MET A 201 -9.56 8.08 -11.47
C MET A 201 -8.54 8.46 -12.55
N GLY A 202 -7.34 7.86 -12.49
CA GLY A 202 -6.29 8.09 -13.48
C GLY A 202 -6.74 7.73 -14.90
N THR A 203 -7.37 6.56 -15.06
CA THR A 203 -7.88 6.12 -16.37
C THR A 203 -9.07 6.94 -16.84
N THR A 204 -9.97 7.34 -15.94
CA THR A 204 -11.15 8.15 -16.29
C THR A 204 -10.72 9.51 -16.84
N ILE A 205 -9.83 10.20 -16.12
CA ILE A 205 -9.24 11.47 -16.59
C ILE A 205 -8.51 11.24 -17.91
N ALA A 206 -7.76 10.14 -18.01
CA ALA A 206 -7.00 9.84 -19.20
C ALA A 206 -7.89 9.65 -20.44
N VAL A 207 -8.97 8.89 -20.34
CA VAL A 207 -9.91 8.65 -21.44
C VAL A 207 -10.61 9.94 -21.86
N ILE A 208 -11.11 10.73 -20.89
CA ILE A 208 -11.81 11.98 -21.17
C ILE A 208 -10.94 12.95 -21.98
N LEU A 209 -9.63 13.01 -21.67
CA LEU A 209 -8.69 13.88 -22.39
C LEU A 209 -8.14 13.21 -23.67
N ALA A 210 -7.92 11.90 -23.67
CA ALA A 210 -7.36 11.16 -24.79
C ALA A 210 -8.31 11.14 -26.00
N VAL A 211 -9.63 11.02 -25.78
CA VAL A 211 -10.62 11.00 -26.86
C VAL A 211 -10.59 12.27 -27.72
N PRO A 212 -10.74 13.50 -27.20
CA PRO A 212 -10.67 14.69 -28.05
C PRO A 212 -9.27 14.87 -28.66
N LEU A 213 -8.20 14.59 -27.90
CA LEU A 213 -6.84 14.70 -28.41
C LEU A 213 -6.51 13.68 -29.52
N SER A 214 -7.19 12.52 -29.56
CA SER A 214 -6.97 11.52 -30.60
C SER A 214 -7.48 11.99 -31.96
N PHE A 215 -8.60 12.71 -32.02
CA PHE A 215 -9.06 13.33 -33.28
C PHE A 215 -8.05 14.35 -33.80
N LEU A 216 -7.43 15.15 -32.91
CA LEU A 216 -6.34 16.07 -33.27
C LEU A 216 -5.05 15.36 -33.67
N GLY A 217 -4.84 14.15 -33.16
CA GLY A 217 -3.69 13.31 -33.48
C GLY A 217 -3.87 12.42 -34.70
N ALA A 218 -5.01 12.49 -35.40
CA ALA A 218 -5.34 11.65 -36.55
C ALA A 218 -5.12 12.39 -37.89
N LYS A 219 -4.24 11.83 -38.73
CA LYS A 219 -3.81 12.42 -40.00
C LYS A 219 -4.95 12.57 -41.01
N ASN A 220 -5.85 11.59 -41.12
CA ASN A 220 -6.99 11.62 -42.05
C ASN A 220 -7.97 12.78 -41.77
N LEU A 221 -8.07 13.23 -40.51
CA LEU A 221 -8.91 14.36 -40.11
C LEU A 221 -8.17 15.70 -40.23
N MET A 222 -6.92 15.76 -39.76
CA MET A 222 -6.20 17.02 -39.59
C MET A 222 -5.36 17.45 -40.81
N ALA A 223 -4.97 16.53 -41.70
CA ALA A 223 -4.10 16.85 -42.84
C ALA A 223 -4.79 17.61 -43.99
N ARG A 224 -6.05 18.02 -43.83
CA ARG A 224 -6.82 18.77 -44.86
C ARG A 224 -6.41 20.24 -44.96
N SER A 225 -5.77 20.81 -43.95
CA SER A 225 -5.28 22.19 -43.95
C SER A 225 -3.83 22.30 -43.45
N PRO A 226 -3.07 23.34 -43.84
CA PRO A 226 -1.72 23.57 -43.32
C PRO A 226 -1.69 23.72 -41.79
N VAL A 227 -2.72 24.38 -41.24
CA VAL A 227 -2.89 24.57 -39.78
C VAL A 227 -3.15 23.21 -39.11
N GLY A 228 -4.06 22.40 -39.64
CA GLY A 228 -4.36 21.08 -39.09
C GLY A 228 -3.17 20.12 -39.16
N THR A 229 -2.42 20.16 -40.26
CA THR A 229 -1.17 19.38 -40.40
C THR A 229 -0.15 19.74 -39.31
N THR A 230 -0.05 21.04 -38.97
CA THR A 230 0.83 21.50 -37.88
C THR A 230 0.33 20.99 -36.53
N VAL A 231 -0.97 21.08 -36.25
CA VAL A 231 -1.59 20.56 -35.02
C VAL A 231 -1.31 19.06 -34.87
N TYR A 232 -1.50 18.29 -35.94
CA TYR A 232 -1.20 16.85 -35.98
C TYR A 232 0.23 16.56 -35.51
N TYR A 233 1.23 17.21 -36.11
CA TYR A 233 2.63 16.98 -35.75
C TYR A 233 2.95 17.39 -34.31
N ILE A 234 2.38 18.49 -33.81
CA ILE A 234 2.54 18.93 -32.42
C ILE A 234 1.96 17.88 -31.47
N VAL A 235 0.71 17.48 -31.66
CA VAL A 235 0.03 16.51 -30.80
C VAL A 235 0.76 15.17 -30.81
N ARG A 236 1.18 14.69 -31.99
CA ARG A 236 1.94 13.44 -32.12
C ARG A 236 3.29 13.50 -31.41
N THR A 237 3.96 14.65 -31.49
CA THR A 237 5.23 14.89 -30.81
C THR A 237 5.03 14.91 -29.30
N VAL A 238 4.00 15.60 -28.78
CA VAL A 238 3.65 15.61 -27.36
C VAL A 238 3.37 14.18 -26.86
N PHE A 239 2.59 13.37 -27.60
CA PHE A 239 2.34 11.99 -27.21
C PHE A 239 3.64 11.16 -27.13
N ASN A 240 4.53 11.30 -28.11
CA ASN A 240 5.81 10.58 -28.13
C ASN A 240 6.72 11.01 -26.97
N ILE A 241 6.83 12.31 -26.69
CA ILE A 241 7.65 12.84 -25.60
C ILE A 241 7.09 12.38 -24.26
N THR A 242 5.80 12.60 -23.98
CA THR A 242 5.20 12.22 -22.70
C THR A 242 5.31 10.72 -22.43
N ARG A 243 5.19 9.87 -23.46
CA ARG A 243 5.37 8.42 -23.33
C ARG A 243 6.82 7.99 -23.10
N SER A 244 7.79 8.80 -23.51
CA SER A 244 9.22 8.53 -23.26
C SER A 244 9.62 8.78 -21.80
N ILE A 245 8.83 9.55 -21.05
CA ILE A 245 9.08 9.84 -19.64
C ILE A 245 8.45 8.73 -18.79
N GLU A 246 9.28 8.11 -17.95
CA GLU A 246 8.86 7.07 -17.02
C GLU A 246 7.81 7.60 -16.02
N PRO A 247 6.70 6.88 -15.78
CA PRO A 247 5.66 7.29 -14.82
C PRO A 247 6.18 7.58 -13.41
N LEU A 248 7.22 6.87 -12.94
CA LEU A 248 7.84 7.14 -11.64
C LEU A 248 8.47 8.53 -11.58
N ILE A 249 9.11 8.98 -12.66
CA ILE A 249 9.68 10.34 -12.73
C ILE A 249 8.54 11.35 -12.68
N MET A 250 7.47 11.13 -13.47
CA MET A 250 6.29 11.99 -13.43
C MET A 250 5.67 12.06 -12.03
N ALA A 251 5.57 10.93 -11.33
CA ALA A 251 5.06 10.87 -9.97
C ALA A 251 5.92 11.70 -9.01
N THR A 252 7.25 11.68 -9.14
CA THR A 252 8.12 12.53 -8.32
C THR A 252 7.93 14.02 -8.61
N VAL A 253 7.79 14.42 -9.88
CA VAL A 253 7.52 15.81 -10.27
C VAL A 253 6.18 16.28 -9.71
N PHE A 254 5.12 15.48 -9.88
CA PHE A 254 3.81 15.81 -9.30
C PHE A 254 3.84 15.82 -7.78
N ALA A 255 4.60 14.94 -7.12
CA ALA A 255 4.73 14.94 -5.66
C ALA A 255 5.38 16.23 -5.14
N VAL A 256 6.34 16.79 -5.87
CA VAL A 256 6.92 18.11 -5.56
C VAL A 256 5.91 19.23 -5.83
N TRP A 257 5.09 19.10 -6.87
CA TRP A 257 4.14 20.14 -7.25
C TRP A 257 2.90 20.22 -6.35
N VAL A 258 2.21 19.10 -6.11
CA VAL A 258 0.93 19.05 -5.37
C VAL A 258 1.05 18.45 -3.97
N GLY A 259 2.25 18.03 -3.58
CA GLY A 259 2.53 17.36 -2.32
C GLY A 259 2.60 15.84 -2.44
N ILE A 260 3.25 15.21 -1.46
CA ILE A 260 3.41 13.75 -1.40
C ILE A 260 2.06 13.13 -1.06
N GLY A 261 1.55 12.30 -1.96
CA GLY A 261 0.33 11.55 -1.70
C GLY A 261 -0.26 10.87 -2.94
N PRO A 262 -1.41 10.19 -2.78
CA PRO A 262 -2.06 9.43 -3.85
C PRO A 262 -2.46 10.29 -5.04
N PHE A 263 -2.84 11.55 -4.79
CA PHE A 263 -3.24 12.51 -5.82
C PHE A 263 -2.13 12.77 -6.85
N ALA A 264 -0.87 12.92 -6.41
CA ALA A 264 0.28 13.05 -7.31
C ALA A 264 0.45 11.82 -8.21
N GLY A 265 0.23 10.62 -7.66
CA GLY A 265 0.25 9.38 -8.41
C GLY A 265 -0.84 9.33 -9.48
N VAL A 266 -2.07 9.75 -9.16
CA VAL A 266 -3.19 9.83 -10.12
C VAL A 266 -2.86 10.76 -11.28
N LEU A 267 -2.31 11.94 -11.02
CA LEU A 267 -1.94 12.89 -12.07
C LEU A 267 -0.84 12.33 -12.99
N ALA A 268 0.18 11.69 -12.40
CA ALA A 268 1.26 11.04 -13.15
C ALA A 268 0.73 9.94 -14.06
N LEU A 269 -0.08 9.02 -13.50
CA LEU A 269 -0.69 7.93 -14.24
C LEU A 269 -1.64 8.44 -15.32
N ALA A 270 -2.46 9.45 -15.01
CA ALA A 270 -3.38 10.07 -15.95
C ALA A 270 -2.63 10.64 -17.15
N LEU A 271 -1.63 11.51 -16.93
CA LEU A 271 -0.90 12.17 -18.01
C LEU A 271 -0.16 11.16 -18.91
N HIS A 272 0.49 10.15 -18.33
CA HIS A 272 1.13 9.09 -19.11
C HIS A 272 0.10 8.26 -19.91
N SER A 273 -1.06 7.98 -19.31
CA SER A 273 -2.15 7.24 -19.96
C SER A 273 -2.83 8.05 -21.06
N VAL A 274 -2.98 9.38 -20.91
CA VAL A 274 -3.52 10.28 -21.96
C VAL A 274 -2.69 10.15 -23.24
N ALA A 275 -1.36 10.23 -23.11
CA ALA A 275 -0.47 10.14 -24.27
C ALA A 275 -0.54 8.76 -24.95
N SER A 276 -0.58 7.69 -24.16
CA SER A 276 -0.65 6.33 -24.66
C SER A 276 -1.99 6.03 -25.35
N LEU A 277 -3.11 6.34 -24.69
CA LEU A 277 -4.46 6.14 -25.24
C LEU A 277 -4.75 7.10 -26.40
N GLY A 278 -4.35 8.36 -26.31
CA GLY A 278 -4.55 9.34 -27.37
C GLY A 278 -3.83 8.95 -28.67
N LYS A 279 -2.60 8.44 -28.56
CA LYS A 279 -1.86 7.90 -29.71
C LYS A 279 -2.51 6.63 -30.25
N LEU A 280 -2.89 5.70 -29.38
CA LEU A 280 -3.57 4.47 -29.79
C LEU A 280 -4.87 4.78 -30.53
N TYR A 281 -5.76 5.60 -29.95
CA TYR A 281 -7.04 5.98 -30.54
C TYR A 281 -6.87 6.75 -31.84
N SER A 282 -5.86 7.62 -31.96
CA SER A 282 -5.60 8.34 -33.21
C SER A 282 -5.14 7.40 -34.32
N GLU A 283 -4.31 6.41 -34.01
CA GLU A 283 -3.93 5.34 -34.97
C GLU A 283 -5.14 4.49 -35.38
N GLN A 284 -6.05 4.20 -34.44
CA GLN A 284 -7.30 3.51 -34.76
C GLN A 284 -8.17 4.35 -35.71
N ILE A 285 -8.31 5.66 -35.45
CA ILE A 285 -9.07 6.59 -36.31
C ILE A 285 -8.45 6.67 -37.71
N GLU A 286 -7.13 6.71 -37.81
CA GLU A 286 -6.40 6.71 -39.09
C GLU A 286 -6.61 5.41 -39.88
N SER A 287 -6.87 4.29 -39.20
CA SER A 287 -7.04 2.96 -39.79
C SER A 287 -8.47 2.62 -40.23
N ILE A 288 -9.43 3.53 -40.01
CA ILE A 288 -10.83 3.32 -40.42
C ILE A 288 -10.92 3.26 -41.95
N ASP A 289 -11.66 2.27 -42.48
CA ASP A 289 -11.99 2.16 -43.90
C ASP A 289 -12.73 3.43 -44.38
N PRO A 290 -12.30 4.09 -45.46
CA PRO A 290 -13.00 5.25 -46.00
C PRO A 290 -14.44 4.97 -46.45
N GLY A 291 -14.80 3.74 -46.83
CA GLY A 291 -16.11 3.40 -47.39
C GLY A 291 -17.30 3.84 -46.51
N PRO A 292 -17.38 3.43 -45.23
CA PRO A 292 -18.40 3.90 -44.29
C PRO A 292 -18.43 5.43 -44.11
N ILE A 293 -17.27 6.10 -44.12
CA ILE A 293 -17.16 7.55 -43.97
C ILE A 293 -17.74 8.27 -45.20
N GLU A 294 -17.46 7.77 -46.41
CA GLU A 294 -18.00 8.31 -47.66
C GLU A 294 -19.53 8.12 -47.73
N ALA A 295 -20.03 6.96 -47.32
CA ALA A 295 -21.46 6.66 -47.31
C ALA A 295 -22.26 7.60 -46.39
N ILE A 296 -21.76 7.86 -45.17
CA ILE A 296 -22.45 8.77 -44.23
C ILE A 296 -22.34 10.23 -44.70
N THR A 297 -21.18 10.64 -45.23
CA THR A 297 -20.99 11.99 -45.80
C THR A 297 -21.94 12.24 -46.98
N ALA A 298 -22.21 11.22 -47.80
CA ALA A 298 -23.15 11.31 -48.93
C ALA A 298 -24.61 11.54 -48.49
N THR A 299 -24.98 11.17 -47.25
CA THR A 299 -26.29 11.50 -46.66
C THR A 299 -26.40 12.94 -46.14
N GLY A 300 -25.33 13.73 -46.24
CA GLY A 300 -25.27 15.11 -45.76
C GLY A 300 -24.89 15.23 -44.27
N ALA A 301 -24.31 14.19 -43.67
CA ALA A 301 -23.84 14.23 -42.29
C ALA A 301 -22.71 15.26 -42.13
N SER A 302 -22.78 16.03 -41.04
CA SER A 302 -21.72 16.97 -40.66
C SER A 302 -20.51 16.25 -40.04
N PRO A 303 -19.30 16.84 -40.01
CA PRO A 303 -18.11 16.18 -39.46
C PRO A 303 -18.17 15.76 -37.98
N LEU A 304 -19.16 16.24 -37.22
CA LEU A 304 -19.40 15.85 -35.83
C LEU A 304 -20.35 14.63 -35.70
N GLN A 305 -21.12 14.32 -36.74
CA GLN A 305 -22.09 13.22 -36.79
C GLN A 305 -21.44 11.97 -37.35
#